data_AF-A0AAJ3TQY6-F1
#
_entry.id   AF-A0AAJ3TQY6-F1
#
_cell.length_a   1.000
_cell.length_b   1.000
_cell.length_c   1.000
_cell.angle_alpha   90.00
_cell.angle_beta   90.00
_cell.angle_gamma   90.00
#
_symmetry.space_group_name_H-M   'P 1'
#
loop_
_entity.id
_entity.type
_entity.pdbx_description
1 polymer ?
#
loop_
_entity_poly.entity_id
_entity_poly.type
_entity_poly.pdbx_seq_one_letter_code
_entity_poly.pdbx_strand_id
1 'polypeptide(L)'
;MNKCIITTILIVLAMLPVSYAQYNPFIKTTWRIDHIAPNGKAILIKEKWINISNGRAKFHFIQFEDNFNYQTGISCYNALGLYRVRENNIIELTTSDGAMSPDCKEPKNLSGSYYFKENNNILELSPLYEETPSGVDAISDATAAQTDSVIAVAPPAKEIKKKPIRKKRIKK
;
A
#
# COMPACT_ATOMS: atom_id res chain seq x y z
N MET A 1 -56.60 -35.29 -3.60
CA MET A 1 -55.30 -35.22 -4.30
C MET A 1 -54.50 -33.91 -4.06
N ASN A 2 -54.91 -33.00 -3.15
CA ASN A 2 -54.21 -31.72 -2.95
C ASN A 2 -53.17 -31.70 -1.82
N LYS A 3 -53.07 -32.74 -0.99
CA LYS A 3 -52.14 -32.75 0.15
C LYS A 3 -50.69 -33.08 -0.25
N CYS A 4 -50.50 -33.89 -1.29
CA CYS A 4 -49.15 -34.28 -1.73
C CYS A 4 -48.36 -33.14 -2.38
N ILE A 5 -49.03 -32.22 -3.09
CA ILE A 5 -48.38 -31.11 -3.81
C ILE A 5 -47.80 -30.08 -2.84
N ILE A 6 -48.46 -29.85 -1.70
CA ILE A 6 -48.04 -28.85 -0.71
C ILE A 6 -46.75 -29.31 0.01
N THR A 7 -46.61 -30.60 0.29
CA THR A 7 -45.42 -31.17 0.92
C THR A 7 -44.17 -31.13 0.04
N THR A 8 -44.31 -31.29 -1.28
CA THR A 8 -43.14 -31.26 -2.19
C THR A 8 -42.56 -29.85 -2.37
N ILE A 9 -43.39 -28.80 -2.25
CA ILE A 9 -42.93 -27.40 -2.39
C ILE A 9 -42.07 -26.95 -1.19
N LEU A 10 -42.37 -27.44 0.02
CA LEU A 10 -41.63 -27.09 1.24
C LEU A 10 -40.20 -27.66 1.28
N ILE A 11 -39.94 -28.78 0.62
CA ILE A 11 -38.61 -29.43 0.60
C ILE A 11 -37.67 -28.74 -0.39
N VAL A 12 -38.20 -28.21 -1.50
CA VAL A 12 -37.38 -27.53 -2.53
C VAL A 12 -36.89 -26.15 -2.04
N LEU A 13 -37.65 -25.47 -1.16
CA LEU A 13 -37.27 -24.16 -0.64
C LEU A 13 -36.11 -24.22 0.39
N ALA A 14 -35.87 -25.38 1.00
CA ALA A 14 -34.80 -25.58 1.98
C ALA A 14 -33.42 -25.86 1.35
N MET A 15 -33.34 -26.07 0.02
CA MET A 15 -32.08 -26.32 -0.70
C MET A 15 -31.59 -25.12 -1.51
N LEU A 16 -32.21 -23.93 -1.35
CA LEU A 16 -31.63 -22.73 -1.93
C LEU A 16 -30.29 -22.48 -1.22
N PRO A 17 -29.15 -22.44 -1.94
CA PRO A 17 -27.90 -22.06 -1.34
C PRO A 17 -28.08 -20.67 -0.72
N VAL A 18 -27.94 -20.59 0.59
CA VAL A 18 -27.81 -19.31 1.27
C VAL A 18 -26.48 -18.75 0.81
N SER A 19 -26.51 -17.97 -0.26
CA SER A 19 -25.38 -17.14 -0.67
C SER A 19 -25.16 -16.13 0.45
N TYR A 20 -24.34 -16.50 1.43
CA TYR A 20 -23.83 -15.56 2.41
C TYR A 20 -22.97 -14.57 1.63
N ALA A 21 -23.57 -13.46 1.20
CA ALA A 21 -22.81 -12.30 0.80
C ALA A 21 -21.94 -11.95 2.01
N GLN A 22 -20.63 -12.04 1.83
CA GLN A 22 -19.67 -11.79 2.89
C GLN A 22 -19.90 -10.39 3.43
N TYR A 23 -20.26 -10.30 4.72
CA TYR A 23 -20.53 -9.02 5.37
C TYR A 23 -19.25 -8.17 5.31
N ASN A 24 -19.34 -7.04 4.62
CA ASN A 24 -18.25 -6.08 4.50
C ASN A 24 -18.56 -4.87 5.40
N PRO A 25 -17.85 -4.71 6.53
CA PRO A 25 -18.13 -3.65 7.50
C PRO A 25 -17.72 -2.26 7.01
N PHE A 26 -16.99 -2.17 5.88
CA PHE A 26 -16.41 -0.93 5.41
C PHE A 26 -17.29 -0.15 4.43
N ILE A 27 -18.30 -0.77 3.82
CA ILE A 27 -19.13 -0.11 2.80
C ILE A 27 -19.72 1.20 3.33
N LYS A 28 -19.49 2.30 2.59
CA LYS A 28 -19.98 3.65 2.93
C LYS A 28 -19.53 4.14 4.31
N THR A 29 -18.31 3.80 4.69
CA THR A 29 -17.68 4.28 5.93
C THR A 29 -16.51 5.22 5.64
N THR A 30 -16.20 6.08 6.61
CA THR A 30 -15.04 6.97 6.55
C THR A 30 -14.26 6.85 7.84
N TRP A 31 -12.94 6.85 7.71
CA TRP A 31 -12.03 6.66 8.81
C TRP A 31 -10.88 7.65 8.71
N ARG A 32 -10.58 8.34 9.81
CA ARG A 32 -9.34 9.11 9.96
C ARG A 32 -8.21 8.16 10.31
N ILE A 33 -7.09 8.29 9.61
CA ILE A 33 -5.86 7.60 9.95
C ILE A 33 -5.20 8.36 11.09
N ASP A 34 -5.27 7.81 12.30
CA ASP A 34 -4.75 8.45 13.52
C ASP A 34 -3.24 8.27 13.62
N HIS A 35 -2.77 7.03 13.46
CA HIS A 35 -1.34 6.75 13.33
C HIS A 35 -1.06 5.50 12.48
N ILE A 36 0.13 5.47 11.89
CA ILE A 36 0.71 4.28 11.24
C ILE A 36 2.09 4.05 11.87
N ALA A 37 2.23 2.97 12.62
CA ALA A 37 3.47 2.59 13.26
C ALA A 37 4.55 2.20 12.22
N PRO A 38 5.84 2.18 12.61
CA PRO A 38 6.93 1.76 11.73
C PRO A 38 6.77 0.35 11.18
N ASN A 39 6.18 -0.56 11.98
CA ASN A 39 5.92 -1.94 11.60
C ASN A 39 4.71 -2.11 10.65
N GLY A 40 4.06 -1.02 10.23
CA GLY A 40 2.90 -1.06 9.34
C GLY A 40 1.55 -1.21 10.04
N LYS A 41 1.51 -1.45 11.35
CA LYS A 41 0.27 -1.43 12.13
C LYS A 41 -0.35 -0.04 12.07
N ALA A 42 -1.66 0.05 11.86
CA ALA A 42 -2.37 1.32 11.80
C ALA A 42 -3.59 1.33 12.71
N ILE A 43 -3.87 2.50 13.29
CA ILE A 43 -5.10 2.77 14.04
C ILE A 43 -5.87 3.85 13.32
N LEU A 44 -7.13 3.54 13.08
CA LEU A 44 -8.07 4.39 12.37
C LEU A 44 -9.27 4.68 13.27
N ILE A 45 -9.81 5.89 13.17
CA ILE A 45 -10.95 6.35 13.97
C ILE A 45 -12.11 6.66 13.03
N LYS A 46 -13.29 6.13 13.34
CA LYS A 46 -14.50 6.29 12.52
C LYS A 46 -14.90 7.77 12.49
N GLU A 47 -15.16 8.27 11.31
CA GLU A 47 -15.55 9.66 11.05
C GLU A 47 -16.82 9.72 10.22
N LYS A 48 -17.43 10.91 10.17
CA LYS A 48 -18.56 11.17 9.27
C LYS A 48 -18.08 11.18 7.82
N TRP A 49 -18.97 10.77 6.92
CA TRP A 49 -18.76 10.82 5.48
C TRP A 49 -18.27 12.20 5.03
N ILE A 50 -17.15 12.25 4.32
CA ILE A 50 -16.57 13.50 3.82
C ILE A 50 -17.11 13.75 2.41
N ASN A 51 -17.60 14.97 2.16
CA ASN A 51 -17.93 15.39 0.81
C ASN A 51 -16.75 16.14 0.19
N ILE A 52 -15.94 15.40 -0.58
CA ILE A 52 -14.69 15.90 -1.16
C ILE A 52 -14.93 16.85 -2.35
N SER A 53 -16.12 16.85 -2.95
CA SER A 53 -16.45 17.81 -4.02
C SER A 53 -16.63 19.24 -3.52
N ASN A 54 -16.94 19.42 -2.22
CA ASN A 54 -17.21 20.71 -1.60
C ASN A 54 -16.04 21.22 -0.72
N GLY A 55 -14.89 20.53 -0.70
CA GLY A 55 -13.74 20.95 0.09
C GLY A 55 -12.63 19.91 0.19
N ARG A 56 -11.50 20.33 0.76
CA ARG A 56 -10.35 19.45 1.04
C ARG A 56 -10.51 18.79 2.40
N ALA A 57 -10.18 17.50 2.50
CA ALA A 57 -10.14 16.81 3.78
C ALA A 57 -9.11 17.47 4.72
N LYS A 58 -9.49 17.72 5.97
CA LYS A 58 -8.63 18.41 6.96
C LYS A 58 -7.66 17.47 7.67
N PHE A 59 -7.81 16.17 7.48
CA PHE A 59 -7.03 15.11 8.11
C PHE A 59 -6.74 14.00 7.08
N HIS A 60 -5.78 13.15 7.41
CA HIS A 60 -5.48 11.96 6.61
C HIS A 60 -6.60 10.94 6.79
N PHE A 61 -7.21 10.47 5.70
CA PHE A 61 -8.41 9.63 5.76
C PHE A 61 -8.35 8.47 4.77
N ILE A 62 -9.18 7.46 5.03
CA ILE A 62 -9.63 6.46 4.07
C ILE A 62 -11.17 6.42 4.09
N GLN A 63 -11.79 6.40 2.92
CA GLN A 63 -13.23 6.49 2.73
C GLN A 63 -13.67 5.43 1.73
N PHE A 64 -14.41 4.43 2.19
CA PHE A 64 -14.87 3.30 1.38
C PHE A 64 -16.22 3.62 0.74
N GLU A 65 -16.27 3.65 -0.58
CA GLU A 65 -17.43 4.12 -1.35
C GLU A 65 -18.48 3.04 -1.55
N ASP A 66 -18.02 1.87 -1.95
CA ASP A 66 -18.83 0.71 -2.23
C ASP A 66 -18.10 -0.56 -1.78
N ASN A 67 -18.34 -1.70 -2.43
CA ASN A 67 -17.70 -2.98 -2.08
C ASN A 67 -16.23 -3.12 -2.49
N PHE A 68 -15.76 -2.27 -3.41
CA PHE A 68 -14.48 -2.45 -4.08
C PHE A 68 -13.64 -1.18 -4.09
N ASN A 69 -14.27 -0.01 -4.06
CA ASN A 69 -13.60 1.27 -4.23
C ASN A 69 -13.46 2.00 -2.90
N TYR A 70 -12.32 2.64 -2.71
CA TYR A 70 -12.10 3.61 -1.66
C TYR A 70 -11.33 4.82 -2.18
N GLN A 71 -11.41 5.90 -1.44
CA GLN A 71 -10.63 7.11 -1.63
C GLN A 71 -9.79 7.35 -0.37
N THR A 72 -8.55 7.83 -0.55
CA THR A 72 -7.64 8.16 0.55
C THR A 72 -6.96 9.49 0.28
N GLY A 73 -6.52 10.16 1.34
CA GLY A 73 -5.65 11.31 1.19
C GLY A 73 -5.71 12.33 2.32
N ILE A 74 -5.17 13.51 2.05
CA ILE A 74 -5.09 14.65 2.96
C ILE A 74 -5.35 15.94 2.16
N SER A 75 -5.33 17.10 2.80
CA SER A 75 -5.70 18.39 2.20
C SER A 75 -5.01 18.75 0.87
N CYS A 76 -3.84 18.19 0.57
CA CYS A 76 -3.06 18.47 -0.63
C CYS A 76 -2.77 17.25 -1.51
N TYR A 77 -3.30 16.08 -1.15
CA TYR A 77 -3.08 14.81 -1.84
C TYR A 77 -4.36 13.98 -1.82
N ASN A 78 -4.73 13.38 -2.94
CA ASN A 78 -5.87 12.47 -3.02
C ASN A 78 -5.56 11.32 -3.98
N ALA A 79 -5.89 10.11 -3.57
CA ALA A 79 -5.76 8.92 -4.38
C ALA A 79 -7.03 8.07 -4.30
N LEU A 80 -7.28 7.33 -5.37
CA LEU A 80 -8.27 6.26 -5.39
C LEU A 80 -7.59 4.94 -5.03
N GLY A 81 -8.39 3.96 -4.66
CA GLY A 81 -7.88 2.63 -4.40
C GLY A 81 -8.95 1.56 -4.49
N LEU A 82 -8.49 0.34 -4.61
CA LEU A 82 -9.31 -0.86 -4.60
C LEU A 82 -9.10 -1.62 -3.31
N TYR A 83 -10.17 -2.17 -2.77
CA TYR A 83 -10.10 -3.03 -1.60
C TYR A 83 -10.91 -4.29 -1.76
N ARG A 84 -10.54 -5.30 -0.97
CA ARG A 84 -11.27 -6.55 -0.84
C ARG A 84 -11.26 -7.01 0.60
N VAL A 85 -12.43 -7.31 1.14
CA VAL A 85 -12.57 -8.03 2.40
C VAL A 85 -12.60 -9.53 2.11
N ARG A 86 -11.75 -10.28 2.79
CA ARG A 86 -11.68 -11.74 2.75
C ARG A 86 -12.14 -12.32 4.08
N GLU A 87 -12.30 -13.64 4.11
CA GLU A 87 -12.60 -14.38 5.33
C GLU A 87 -11.51 -14.14 6.39
N ASN A 88 -11.82 -14.44 7.65
CA ASN A 88 -10.90 -14.26 8.79
C ASN A 88 -10.51 -12.80 9.06
N ASN A 89 -11.39 -11.85 8.75
CA ASN A 89 -11.19 -10.43 8.96
C ASN A 89 -9.91 -9.90 8.29
N ILE A 90 -9.68 -10.28 7.04
CA ILE A 90 -8.56 -9.77 6.25
C ILE A 90 -9.10 -8.71 5.29
N ILE A 91 -8.41 -7.57 5.21
CA ILE A 91 -8.64 -6.54 4.21
C ILE A 91 -7.39 -6.37 3.37
N GLU A 92 -7.57 -6.33 2.05
CA GLU A 92 -6.52 -6.04 1.09
C GLU A 92 -6.76 -4.65 0.52
N LEU A 93 -5.72 -3.82 0.50
CA LEU A 93 -5.77 -2.44 0.05
C LEU A 93 -4.72 -2.22 -1.05
N THR A 94 -5.16 -1.73 -2.20
CA THR A 94 -4.29 -1.31 -3.30
C THR A 94 -4.61 0.14 -3.63
N THR A 95 -3.64 1.04 -3.44
CA THR A 95 -3.79 2.47 -3.74
C THR A 95 -3.25 2.75 -5.13
N SER A 96 -3.97 3.51 -5.95
CA SER A 96 -3.46 4.01 -7.23
C SER A 96 -2.55 5.23 -7.00
N ASP A 97 -1.86 5.67 -8.06
CA ASP A 97 -1.20 6.96 -8.04
C ASP A 97 -2.21 8.08 -7.74
N GLY A 98 -1.82 9.00 -6.87
CA GLY A 98 -2.65 10.11 -6.41
C GLY A 98 -2.35 11.43 -7.13
N ALA A 99 -3.33 12.33 -7.13
CA ALA A 99 -3.12 13.72 -7.51
C ALA A 99 -2.58 14.50 -6.31
N MET A 100 -1.48 15.23 -6.52
CA MET A 100 -0.76 15.94 -5.46
C MET A 100 -0.43 17.39 -5.84
N SER A 101 -0.58 18.31 -4.89
CA SER A 101 -0.11 19.70 -5.07
C SER A 101 1.43 19.78 -5.02
N PRO A 102 2.09 20.71 -5.72
CA PRO A 102 3.57 20.74 -5.83
C PRO A 102 4.33 20.76 -4.50
N ASP A 103 3.82 21.48 -3.50
CA ASP A 103 4.46 21.62 -2.19
C ASP A 103 3.98 20.57 -1.17
N CYS A 104 3.21 19.58 -1.61
CA CYS A 104 2.66 18.56 -0.74
C CYS A 104 3.67 17.43 -0.54
N LYS A 105 3.81 16.99 0.70
CA LYS A 105 4.48 15.73 1.01
C LYS A 105 3.46 14.62 0.94
N GLU A 106 3.76 13.58 0.16
CA GLU A 106 2.90 12.41 0.09
C GLU A 106 2.74 11.77 1.48
N PRO A 107 1.50 11.56 1.96
CA PRO A 107 1.27 10.90 3.22
C PRO A 107 1.64 9.41 3.13
N LYS A 108 1.96 8.80 4.27
CA LYS A 108 2.20 7.35 4.32
C LYS A 108 0.87 6.63 4.05
N ASN A 109 0.76 5.95 2.91
CA ASN A 109 -0.45 5.23 2.53
C ASN A 109 -0.54 3.85 3.21
N LEU A 110 -1.78 3.33 3.27
CA LEU A 110 -2.10 1.97 3.71
C LEU A 110 -2.32 1.10 2.46
N SER A 111 -1.28 0.40 2.03
CA SER A 111 -1.37 -0.59 0.96
C SER A 111 -0.85 -1.93 1.46
N GLY A 112 -1.40 -3.04 0.94
CA GLY A 112 -1.11 -4.40 1.37
C GLY A 112 -2.28 -5.07 2.07
N SER A 113 -2.01 -6.22 2.69
CA SER A 113 -3.01 -7.06 3.36
C SER A 113 -2.90 -6.92 4.88
N TYR A 114 -4.04 -6.76 5.54
CA TYR A 114 -4.14 -6.51 6.98
C TYR A 114 -5.19 -7.40 7.62
N TYR A 115 -4.89 -7.92 8.81
CA TYR A 115 -5.93 -8.33 9.74
C TYR A 115 -6.59 -7.09 10.29
N PHE A 116 -7.91 -7.03 10.23
CA PHE A 116 -8.66 -5.93 10.80
C PHE A 116 -9.42 -6.35 12.05
N LYS A 117 -9.49 -5.44 13.02
CA LYS A 117 -10.34 -5.55 14.20
C LYS A 117 -11.07 -4.24 14.42
N GLU A 118 -12.39 -4.26 14.26
CA GLU A 118 -13.24 -3.13 14.61
C GLU A 118 -13.68 -3.26 16.07
N ASN A 119 -13.50 -2.20 16.85
CA ASN A 119 -14.01 -2.06 18.20
C ASN A 119 -14.63 -0.67 18.35
N ASN A 120 -15.96 -0.61 18.40
CA ASN A 120 -16.74 0.63 18.39
C ASN A 120 -16.36 1.54 17.21
N ASN A 121 -15.70 2.66 17.50
CA ASN A 121 -15.27 3.65 16.51
C ASN A 121 -13.78 3.55 16.19
N ILE A 122 -13.11 2.47 16.58
CA ILE A 122 -11.68 2.25 16.33
C ILE A 122 -11.53 1.03 15.43
N LEU A 123 -10.77 1.20 14.35
CA LEU A 123 -10.35 0.14 13.46
C LEU A 123 -8.83 -0.03 13.60
N GLU A 124 -8.43 -1.22 14.03
CA GLU A 124 -7.03 -1.62 14.06
C GLU A 124 -6.71 -2.46 12.84
N LEU A 125 -5.64 -2.09 12.13
CA LEU A 125 -5.10 -2.84 11.01
C LEU A 125 -3.72 -3.36 11.40
N SER A 126 -3.55 -4.68 11.41
CA SER A 126 -2.27 -5.34 11.64
C SER A 126 -1.80 -5.99 10.34
N PRO A 127 -0.62 -5.64 9.81
CA PRO A 127 -0.16 -6.17 8.54
C PRO A 127 -0.03 -7.70 8.61
N LEU A 128 -0.43 -8.38 7.54
CA LEU A 128 -0.02 -9.76 7.32
C LEU A 128 1.43 -9.70 6.84
N TYR A 129 2.36 -10.09 7.71
CA TYR A 129 3.69 -10.45 7.24
C TYR A 129 3.53 -11.75 6.43
N GLU A 130 3.78 -11.69 5.13
CA GLU A 130 4.17 -12.91 4.43
C GLU A 130 5.56 -13.27 4.95
N GLU A 131 5.65 -14.31 5.80
CA GLU A 131 6.92 -14.99 5.97
C GLU A 131 7.32 -15.51 4.59
N THR A 132 8.35 -14.92 4.00
CA THR A 132 9.19 -15.64 3.04
C THR A 132 10.36 -16.21 3.83
N PRO A 133 10.34 -17.51 4.21
CA PRO A 133 11.56 -18.21 4.56
C PRO A 133 12.13 -18.84 3.27
N SER A 134 13.21 -18.28 2.75
CA SER A 134 14.25 -19.04 2.03
C SER A 134 15.47 -18.13 1.83
N GLY A 135 16.30 -18.00 2.86
CA GLY A 135 17.59 -18.70 2.84
C GLY A 135 17.59 -20.05 2.15
N VAL A 136 18.08 -20.07 0.91
CA VAL A 136 18.87 -21.14 0.25
C VAL A 136 19.65 -20.43 -0.88
N ASP A 137 20.91 -20.68 -1.17
CA ASP A 137 22.05 -21.13 -0.37
C ASP A 137 23.30 -20.49 -1.02
N ALA A 138 24.34 -20.44 -0.22
CA ALA A 138 25.72 -20.07 -0.50
C ALA A 138 26.37 -20.57 -1.82
N ILE A 139 27.20 -19.68 -2.40
CA ILE A 139 28.56 -19.89 -2.97
C ILE A 139 28.63 -20.75 -4.26
N SER A 140 29.26 -20.25 -5.34
CA SER A 140 30.65 -20.62 -5.70
C SER A 140 31.28 -19.67 -6.72
N ASP A 141 32.37 -19.03 -6.29
CA ASP A 141 33.46 -18.59 -7.17
C ASP A 141 34.06 -19.82 -7.89
N ALA A 142 34.27 -19.72 -9.20
CA ALA A 142 35.29 -20.48 -9.90
C ALA A 142 35.78 -19.69 -11.13
N THR A 143 36.94 -19.07 -10.95
CA THR A 143 37.82 -18.53 -11.98
C THR A 143 38.33 -19.62 -12.92
N ALA A 144 38.32 -19.38 -14.23
CA ALA A 144 39.31 -19.81 -15.21
C ALA A 144 39.17 -18.85 -16.43
N ALA A 145 40.08 -17.91 -16.73
CA ALA A 145 41.43 -18.08 -17.32
C ALA A 145 41.37 -19.04 -18.54
N GLN A 146 41.81 -18.76 -19.77
CA GLN A 146 42.71 -17.82 -20.46
C GLN A 146 42.27 -17.86 -21.95
N THR A 147 42.67 -17.00 -22.90
CA THR A 147 44.00 -16.80 -23.51
C THR A 147 43.87 -15.62 -24.49
N ASP A 148 44.60 -14.52 -24.33
CA ASP A 148 45.96 -14.25 -24.82
C ASP A 148 46.09 -13.84 -26.29
N SER A 149 46.47 -12.57 -26.49
CA SER A 149 47.60 -12.14 -27.33
C SER A 149 47.84 -10.64 -27.04
N VAL A 150 48.81 -10.21 -26.20
CA VAL A 150 50.28 -10.12 -26.40
C VAL A 150 50.56 -9.13 -27.57
N ILE A 151 51.22 -7.96 -27.42
CA ILE A 151 52.58 -7.67 -26.93
C ILE A 151 52.75 -6.20 -26.47
N ALA A 152 53.49 -6.06 -25.36
CA ALA A 152 54.38 -5.01 -24.80
C ALA A 152 54.63 -3.68 -25.59
N VAL A 153 54.98 -2.53 -24.97
CA VAL A 153 56.19 -2.25 -24.15
C VAL A 153 55.96 -0.96 -23.31
N ALA A 154 56.60 -0.89 -22.13
CA ALA A 154 56.48 0.15 -21.10
C ALA A 154 57.46 1.37 -21.27
N PRO A 155 57.68 2.28 -20.27
CA PRO A 155 57.49 3.76 -20.31
C PRO A 155 58.87 4.52 -20.25
N PRO A 156 59.09 5.80 -19.82
CA PRO A 156 58.23 6.77 -19.10
C PRO A 156 58.41 8.31 -19.38
N ALA A 157 57.65 9.09 -18.59
CA ALA A 157 57.92 10.46 -18.09
C ALA A 157 57.66 11.70 -18.98
N LYS A 158 56.76 12.58 -18.51
CA LYS A 158 57.03 14.00 -18.19
C LYS A 158 55.86 14.66 -17.44
N GLU A 159 56.12 15.05 -16.19
CA GLU A 159 55.41 16.12 -15.49
C GLU A 159 55.47 17.42 -16.31
N ILE A 160 54.40 18.26 -16.31
CA ILE A 160 54.49 19.73 -16.08
C ILE A 160 53.16 20.26 -15.48
N LYS A 161 53.21 20.55 -14.17
CA LYS A 161 52.81 21.76 -13.42
C LYS A 161 51.40 22.40 -13.57
N LYS A 162 50.74 22.38 -12.41
CA LYS A 162 49.74 23.31 -11.86
C LYS A 162 50.01 24.80 -12.16
N LYS A 163 48.92 25.58 -12.28
CA LYS A 163 48.91 27.02 -11.98
C LYS A 163 47.71 27.36 -11.06
N PRO A 164 47.94 27.70 -9.78
CA PRO A 164 46.98 28.42 -8.95
C PRO A 164 47.39 29.90 -8.80
N ILE A 165 46.58 30.65 -8.03
CA ILE A 165 46.80 31.97 -7.38
C ILE A 165 46.08 33.14 -8.08
N ARG A 166 45.40 34.10 -7.43
CA ARG A 166 44.78 34.32 -6.10
C ARG A 166 44.21 35.75 -6.11
N LYS A 167 43.01 35.95 -5.54
CA LYS A 167 42.42 37.13 -4.84
C LYS A 167 42.73 38.56 -5.31
N LYS A 168 41.68 39.40 -5.33
CA LYS A 168 41.59 40.55 -4.40
C LYS A 168 40.14 40.91 -4.07
N ARG A 169 39.93 41.16 -2.78
CA ARG A 169 38.75 41.69 -2.08
C ARG A 169 38.95 43.21 -2.01
N ILE A 170 37.89 44.03 -2.02
CA ILE A 170 37.58 45.08 -1.03
C ILE A 170 36.45 46.02 -1.53
N LYS A 171 35.60 46.35 -0.55
CA LYS A 171 34.38 47.16 -0.47
C LYS A 171 34.47 48.59 -1.05
N LYS A 172 33.31 49.13 -1.42
CA LYS A 172 32.71 50.26 -0.69
C LYS A 172 31.19 50.10 -0.68
#